data_AF-A0A2A4R0D0-F1
#
_entry.id   AF-A0A2A4R0D0-F1
#
_cell.length_a   1.000
_cell.length_b   1.000
_cell.length_c   1.000
_cell.angle_alpha   90.00
_cell.angle_beta   90.00
_cell.angle_gamma   90.00
#
_symmetry.space_group_name_H-M   'P 1'
#
loop_
_entity.id
_entity.type
_entity.pdbx_description
1 polymer ?
#
loop_
_entity_poly.entity_id
_entity_poly.type
_entity_poly.pdbx_seq_one_letter_code
_entity_poly.pdbx_strand_id
1 'polypeptide(L)'
;MRYYILVCVALLGLCINMSFSGLLAMPDWSLAILLAILLSQRSTWYWVLPLIGLHDYLLFWSVWVVFPFAVLAALLLMYADIRLAPGQHQRWVGLVMVCIPLLFAGLGWLSWLLTITLTVWLWSYLSVKREKAYVEPA
;
A
#
# COMPACT_ATOMS: atom_id res chain seq x y z
N MET A 1 -15.03 -4.76 10.56
CA MET A 1 -14.22 -5.72 11.36
C MET A 1 -12.91 -6.11 10.68
N ARG A 2 -12.91 -6.58 9.42
CA ARG A 2 -11.70 -7.06 8.72
C ARG A 2 -10.57 -6.01 8.57
N TYR A 3 -10.92 -4.74 8.35
CA TYR A 3 -9.95 -3.65 8.18
C TYR A 3 -9.20 -3.26 9.45
N TYR A 4 -9.86 -3.26 10.61
CA TYR A 4 -9.20 -2.99 11.89
C TYR A 4 -8.12 -4.03 12.21
N ILE A 5 -8.39 -5.30 11.89
CA ILE A 5 -7.39 -6.37 12.02
C ILE A 5 -6.20 -6.05 11.13
N LEU A 6 -6.42 -5.66 9.86
CA LEU A 6 -5.33 -5.32 8.95
C LEU A 6 -4.55 -4.08 9.40
N VAL A 7 -5.19 -3.09 10.04
CA VAL A 7 -4.48 -1.97 10.69
C VAL A 7 -3.57 -2.48 11.80
N CYS A 8 -4.08 -3.33 12.69
CA CYS A 8 -3.26 -3.90 13.75
C CYS A 8 -2.08 -4.69 13.19
N VAL A 9 -2.28 -5.43 12.10
CA VAL A 9 -1.19 -6.16 11.43
C VAL A 9 -0.20 -5.20 10.75
N ALA A 10 -0.67 -4.10 10.15
CA ALA A 10 0.22 -3.07 9.61
C ALA A 10 1.06 -2.41 10.70
N LEU A 11 0.47 -2.07 11.85
CA LEU A 11 1.18 -1.52 13.00
C LEU A 11 2.17 -2.52 13.60
N LEU A 12 1.81 -3.80 13.67
CA LEU A 12 2.76 -4.85 14.05
C LEU A 12 3.90 -4.98 13.04
N GLY A 13 3.59 -4.89 11.74
CA GLY A 13 4.58 -4.84 10.67
C GLY A 13 5.55 -3.69 10.87
N LEU A 14 5.05 -2.50 11.20
CA LEU A 14 5.88 -1.34 11.52
C LEU A 14 6.82 -1.61 12.70
N CYS A 15 6.29 -2.16 13.80
CA CYS A 15 7.12 -2.54 14.96
C CYS A 15 8.22 -3.54 14.58
N ILE A 16 7.92 -4.51 13.71
CA ILE A 16 8.89 -5.48 13.19
C ILE A 16 9.95 -4.76 12.34
N ASN A 17 9.53 -3.92 11.39
CA ASN A 17 10.44 -3.17 10.53
C ASN A 17 11.40 -2.28 11.35
N MET A 18 10.92 -1.66 12.42
CA MET A 18 11.77 -0.89 13.35
C MET A 18 12.69 -1.77 14.19
N SER A 19 12.19 -2.88 14.74
CA SER A 19 12.97 -3.75 15.64
C SER A 19 14.10 -4.49 14.93
N PHE A 20 13.93 -4.77 13.63
CA PHE A 20 14.88 -5.49 12.80
C PHE A 20 15.56 -4.59 11.76
N SER A 21 15.51 -3.26 11.95
CA SER A 21 16.14 -2.32 11.01
C SER A 21 17.65 -2.58 10.98
N GLY A 22 18.16 -3.07 9.85
CA GLY A 22 19.57 -3.42 9.66
C GLY A 22 19.89 -4.91 9.62
N LEU A 23 18.91 -5.79 9.84
CA LEU A 23 19.04 -7.23 9.53
C LEU A 23 18.69 -7.51 8.05
N LEU A 24 18.91 -8.76 7.62
CA LEU A 24 18.64 -9.32 6.27
C LEU A 24 17.46 -8.67 5.54
N ALA A 25 17.54 -8.66 4.21
CA ALA A 25 16.52 -8.06 3.34
C ALA A 25 15.08 -8.52 3.66
N MET A 26 14.36 -7.66 4.39
CA MET A 26 12.96 -7.83 4.76
C MET A 26 12.09 -6.89 3.94
N PRO A 27 10.83 -7.26 3.61
CA PRO A 27 9.89 -6.32 3.05
C PRO A 27 9.50 -5.25 4.07
N ASP A 28 9.02 -4.13 3.56
CA ASP A 28 8.24 -3.19 4.35
C ASP A 28 6.83 -3.75 4.56
N TRP A 29 6.62 -4.42 5.70
CA TRP A 29 5.36 -5.09 6.01
C TRP A 29 4.24 -4.08 6.19
N SER A 30 4.52 -2.98 6.89
CA SER A 30 3.54 -1.95 7.16
C SER A 30 3.06 -1.32 5.86
N LEU A 31 3.99 -0.85 5.02
CA LEU A 31 3.63 -0.24 3.75
C LEU A 31 2.92 -1.24 2.83
N ALA A 32 3.40 -2.48 2.72
CA ALA A 32 2.79 -3.48 1.84
C ALA A 32 1.32 -3.74 2.20
N ILE A 33 1.00 -3.81 3.50
CA ILE A 33 -0.37 -4.00 3.97
C ILE A 33 -1.21 -2.75 3.71
N LEU A 34 -0.72 -1.56 4.08
CA LEU A 34 -1.44 -0.29 3.88
C LEU A 34 -1.73 -0.04 2.39
N LEU A 35 -0.74 -0.27 1.53
CA LEU A 35 -0.87 -0.11 0.09
C LEU A 35 -1.82 -1.15 -0.51
N ALA A 36 -1.77 -2.41 -0.06
CA ALA A 36 -2.73 -3.42 -0.49
C ALA A 36 -4.18 -3.04 -0.12
N ILE A 37 -4.41 -2.46 1.06
CA ILE A 37 -5.72 -1.96 1.47
C ILE A 37 -6.16 -0.80 0.56
N LEU A 38 -5.26 0.17 0.31
CA LEU A 38 -5.53 1.34 -0.53
C LEU A 38 -5.93 0.92 -1.96
N LEU A 39 -5.19 -0.01 -2.56
CA LEU A 39 -5.44 -0.52 -3.90
C LEU A 39 -6.72 -1.39 -3.96
N SER A 40 -7.06 -2.08 -2.86
CA SER A 40 -8.23 -2.96 -2.80
C SER A 40 -9.56 -2.20 -2.72
N GLN A 41 -9.61 -1.06 -2.03
CA GLN A 41 -10.86 -0.35 -1.78
C GLN A 41 -10.73 1.18 -1.88
N ARG A 42 -11.58 1.75 -2.73
CA ARG A 42 -11.61 3.20 -2.99
C ARG A 42 -12.03 4.05 -1.81
N SER A 43 -12.79 3.51 -0.86
CA SER A 43 -13.26 4.27 0.31
C SER A 43 -12.24 4.29 1.45
N THR A 44 -11.15 3.51 1.42
CA THR A 44 -10.27 3.39 2.59
C THR A 44 -9.20 4.47 2.69
N TRP A 45 -9.03 5.28 1.63
CA TRP A 45 -8.03 6.35 1.55
C TRP A 45 -8.02 7.29 2.75
N TYR A 46 -9.19 7.68 3.28
CA TYR A 46 -9.29 8.70 4.34
C TYR A 46 -8.58 8.31 5.63
N TRP A 47 -8.46 7.00 5.91
CA TRP A 47 -7.78 6.48 7.10
C TRP A 47 -6.46 5.79 6.76
N VAL A 48 -6.30 5.27 5.54
CA VAL A 48 -5.02 4.68 5.09
C VAL A 48 -3.95 5.76 4.87
N LEU A 49 -4.30 6.92 4.29
CA LEU A 49 -3.31 7.98 4.04
C LEU A 49 -2.69 8.52 5.34
N PRO A 50 -3.46 8.85 6.40
CA PRO A 50 -2.87 9.21 7.70
C PRO A 50 -1.93 8.14 8.25
N LEU A 51 -2.25 6.86 8.08
CA LEU A 51 -1.38 5.76 8.52
C LEU A 51 -0.09 5.65 7.69
N ILE A 52 -0.14 5.92 6.38
CA ILE A 52 1.06 6.01 5.55
C ILE A 52 1.92 7.21 5.98
N GLY A 53 1.31 8.34 6.32
CA GLY A 53 2.05 9.49 6.86
C GLY A 53 2.72 9.19 8.20
N LEU A 54 2.02 8.48 9.09
CA LEU A 54 2.57 8.01 10.37
C LEU A 54 3.70 6.99 10.16
N HIS A 55 3.53 6.06 9.23
CA HIS A 55 4.56 5.12 8.82
C HIS A 55 5.84 5.83 8.39
N ASP A 56 5.71 6.79 7.48
CA ASP A 56 6.83 7.57 6.95
C ASP A 56 7.55 8.35 8.05
N TYR A 57 6.77 8.99 8.92
CA TYR A 57 7.31 9.71 10.08
C TYR A 57 8.10 8.78 11.01
N LEU A 58 7.61 7.57 11.29
CA LEU A 58 8.24 6.66 12.25
C LEU A 58 9.46 5.93 11.69
N LEU A 59 9.45 5.56 10.41
CA LEU A 59 10.59 4.84 9.81
C LEU A 59 11.67 5.78 9.27
N PHE A 60 11.29 6.89 8.66
CA PHE A 60 12.21 7.78 7.94
C PHE A 60 12.39 9.14 8.60
N TRP A 61 11.75 9.39 9.75
CA TRP A 61 11.75 10.70 10.41
C TRP A 61 11.26 11.84 9.50
N SER A 62 10.48 11.51 8.47
CA SER A 62 10.00 12.46 7.46
C SER A 62 8.72 11.93 6.83
N VAL A 63 7.70 12.78 6.72
CA VAL A 63 6.42 12.45 6.06
C VAL A 63 6.55 12.57 4.53
N TRP A 64 7.70 12.94 3.99
CA TRP A 64 7.83 13.29 2.56
C TRP A 64 8.35 12.17 1.67
N VAL A 65 8.52 10.96 2.22
CA VAL A 65 9.13 9.85 1.49
C VAL A 65 8.14 9.22 0.53
N VAL A 66 7.09 8.59 1.05
CA VAL A 66 6.11 7.80 0.31
C VAL A 66 4.73 8.45 0.33
N PHE A 67 4.35 9.10 1.43
CA PHE A 67 3.05 9.73 1.63
C PHE A 67 2.62 10.68 0.49
N PRO A 68 3.43 11.62 -0.03
CA PRO A 68 2.98 12.48 -1.14
C PRO A 68 2.64 11.67 -2.40
N PHE A 69 3.38 10.60 -2.66
CA PHE A 69 3.10 9.68 -3.77
C PHE A 69 1.89 8.80 -3.50
N ALA A 70 1.64 8.42 -2.24
CA ALA A 70 0.42 7.70 -1.85
C ALA A 70 -0.83 8.56 -2.00
N VAL A 71 -0.75 9.85 -1.64
CA VAL A 71 -1.83 10.82 -1.87
C VAL A 71 -2.09 10.95 -3.37
N LEU A 72 -1.03 11.13 -4.18
CA LEU A 72 -1.15 11.23 -5.63
C LEU A 72 -1.76 9.95 -6.24
N ALA A 73 -1.30 8.78 -5.81
CA ALA A 73 -1.83 7.49 -6.25
C ALA A 73 -3.32 7.33 -5.89
N ALA A 74 -3.72 7.72 -4.67
CA ALA A 74 -5.13 7.69 -4.25
C ALA A 74 -6.01 8.61 -5.12
N LEU A 75 -5.56 9.83 -5.38
CA LEU A 75 -6.27 10.78 -6.25
C LEU A 75 -6.37 10.27 -7.69
N LEU A 76 -5.28 9.74 -8.24
CA LEU A 76 -5.23 9.18 -9.58
C LEU A 76 -6.17 7.98 -9.71
N LEU A 77 -6.17 7.08 -8.73
CA LEU A 77 -7.06 5.92 -8.70
C LEU A 77 -8.53 6.34 -8.59
N MET A 78 -8.87 7.33 -7.77
CA MET A 78 -10.24 7.84 -7.72
C MET A 78 -10.69 8.42 -9.06
N TYR A 79 -9.85 9.26 -9.65
CA TYR A 79 -10.15 9.88 -10.93
C TYR A 79 -10.31 8.84 -12.05
N ALA A 80 -9.41 7.85 -12.10
CA ALA A 80 -9.44 6.78 -13.08
C ALA A 80 -10.63 5.84 -12.87
N ASP A 81 -10.94 5.45 -11.64
CA ASP A 81 -12.11 4.62 -11.30
C ASP A 81 -13.42 5.28 -11.75
N ILE A 82 -13.53 6.62 -11.67
CA ILE A 82 -14.71 7.39 -12.10
C ILE A 82 -14.86 7.40 -13.63
N ARG A 83 -13.74 7.50 -14.38
CA ARG A 83 -13.79 7.74 -15.84
C ARG A 83 -13.61 6.50 -16.70
N LEU A 84 -12.83 5.53 -16.24
CA LEU A 84 -12.32 4.42 -17.06
C LEU A 84 -12.76 3.04 -16.53
N ALA A 85 -13.64 3.03 -15.53
CA ALA A 85 -13.98 1.85 -14.74
C ALA A 85 -12.76 1.28 -13.96
N PRO A 86 -12.98 0.51 -12.89
CA PRO A 86 -11.90 0.02 -12.03
C PRO A 86 -11.00 -1.01 -12.74
N GLY A 87 -9.82 -0.58 -13.20
CA GLY A 87 -8.89 -1.43 -13.96
C GLY A 87 -7.72 -2.02 -13.14
N GLN A 88 -7.29 -3.23 -13.49
CA GLN A 88 -6.08 -3.87 -12.94
C GLN A 88 -4.83 -3.01 -13.19
N HIS A 89 -4.69 -2.47 -14.42
CA HIS A 89 -3.53 -1.69 -14.84
C HIS A 89 -3.36 -0.37 -14.07
N GLN A 90 -4.45 0.28 -13.69
CA GLN A 90 -4.42 1.53 -12.91
C GLN A 90 -3.80 1.31 -11.53
N ARG A 91 -4.08 0.15 -10.92
CA ARG A 91 -3.56 -0.22 -9.59
C ARG A 91 -2.08 -0.56 -9.62
N TRP A 92 -1.59 -1.13 -10.73
CA TRP A 92 -0.15 -1.28 -10.96
C TRP A 92 0.57 0.06 -11.01
N VAL A 93 -0.01 1.05 -11.69
CA VAL A 93 0.56 2.41 -11.72
C VAL A 93 0.63 3.01 -10.31
N GLY A 94 -0.45 2.89 -9.54
CA GLY A 94 -0.49 3.35 -8.15
C GLY A 94 0.56 2.65 -7.27
N LEU A 95 0.69 1.32 -7.40
CA LEU A 95 1.68 0.54 -6.67
C LEU A 95 3.11 1.01 -6.97
N VAL A 96 3.47 1.11 -8.25
CA VAL A 96 4.82 1.49 -8.67
C VAL A 96 5.13 2.93 -8.27
N MET A 97 4.16 3.84 -8.42
CA MET A 97 4.30 5.24 -8.00
C MET A 97 4.64 5.38 -6.52
N VAL A 98 4.02 4.57 -5.65
CA VAL A 98 4.25 4.60 -4.21
C VAL A 98 5.53 3.88 -3.81
N CYS A 99 5.90 2.80 -4.51
CA CYS A 99 7.09 2.03 -4.15
C CYS A 99 8.41 2.62 -4.67
N ILE A 100 8.44 3.37 -5.78
CA ILE A 100 9.67 3.96 -6.31
C ILE A 100 10.43 4.82 -5.29
N PRO A 101 9.79 5.74 -4.53
CA PRO A 101 10.45 6.57 -3.54
C PRO A 101 11.24 5.80 -2.48
N LEU A 102 10.84 4.57 -2.15
CA LEU A 102 11.56 3.73 -1.18
C LEU A 102 13.00 3.44 -1.61
N LEU A 103 13.26 3.29 -2.91
CA LEU A 103 14.62 3.06 -3.42
C LEU A 103 15.51 4.29 -3.16
N PHE A 104 14.95 5.49 -3.27
CA PHE A 104 15.66 6.74 -2.98
C PHE A 104 15.81 6.98 -1.47
N ALA A 105 14.92 6.41 -0.66
CA ALA A 105 15.00 6.43 0.80
C ALA A 105 16.03 5.45 1.38
N GLY A 106 16.77 4.74 0.52
CA GLY A 106 17.81 3.79 0.93
C GLY A 106 17.32 2.38 1.20
N LEU A 107 16.06 2.04 0.86
CA LEU A 107 15.59 0.66 0.93
C LEU A 107 16.35 -0.20 -0.09
N GLY A 108 16.93 -1.31 0.35
CA GLY A 108 17.65 -2.22 -0.53
C GLY A 108 16.77 -2.80 -1.63
N TRP A 109 17.35 -3.07 -2.81
CA TRP A 109 16.63 -3.60 -3.97
C TRP A 109 15.83 -4.88 -3.66
N LEU A 110 16.39 -5.79 -2.88
CA LEU A 110 15.71 -7.05 -2.54
C LEU A 110 14.52 -6.81 -1.61
N SER A 111 14.66 -5.93 -0.61
CA SER A 111 13.56 -5.48 0.25
C SER A 111 12.45 -4.79 -0.54
N TRP A 112 12.82 -3.99 -1.53
CA TRP A 112 11.86 -3.33 -2.43
C TRP A 112 11.05 -4.35 -3.23
N LEU A 113 11.71 -5.34 -3.85
CA LEU A 113 11.05 -6.42 -4.59
C LEU A 113 10.13 -7.26 -3.68
N LEU A 114 10.58 -7.57 -2.46
CA LEU A 114 9.76 -8.29 -1.49
C LEU A 114 8.53 -7.46 -1.09
N THR A 115 8.68 -6.14 -0.91
CA THR A 115 7.57 -5.23 -0.58
C THR A 115 6.53 -5.22 -1.70
N ILE A 116 6.97 -5.09 -2.95
CA ILE A 116 6.08 -5.15 -4.11
C ILE A 116 5.36 -6.51 -4.19
N THR A 117 6.11 -7.60 -4.08
CA THR A 117 5.57 -8.96 -4.21
C THR A 117 4.54 -9.24 -3.13
N LEU A 118 4.84 -8.86 -1.87
CA LEU A 118 3.93 -8.98 -0.74
C LEU A 118 2.67 -8.11 -0.95
N THR A 119 2.85 -6.88 -1.43
CA THR A 119 1.73 -5.97 -1.73
C THR A 119 0.81 -6.57 -2.78
N VAL A 120 1.36 -7.08 -3.89
CA VAL A 120 0.59 -7.69 -4.99
C VAL A 120 -0.17 -8.92 -4.50
N TRP A 121 0.47 -9.77 -3.69
CA TRP A 121 -0.17 -10.96 -3.14
C TRP A 121 -1.33 -10.60 -2.20
N LEU A 122 -1.11 -9.67 -1.27
CA LEU A 122 -2.14 -9.18 -0.35
C LEU A 122 -3.28 -8.47 -1.10
N TRP A 123 -2.94 -7.60 -2.05
CA TRP A 123 -3.91 -6.89 -2.86
C TRP A 123 -4.79 -7.86 -3.66
N SER A 124 -4.19 -8.88 -4.27
CA SER A 124 -4.92 -9.93 -4.99
C SER A 124 -5.89 -10.66 -4.06
N TYR A 125 -5.41 -11.10 -2.89
CA TYR A 125 -6.24 -11.76 -1.88
C TYR A 125 -7.42 -10.90 -1.39
N LEU A 126 -7.18 -9.61 -1.17
CA LEU A 126 -8.24 -8.66 -0.77
C LEU A 126 -9.23 -8.37 -1.90
N SER A 127 -8.78 -8.42 -3.16
CA SER A 127 -9.57 -8.07 -4.34
C SER A 127 -10.41 -9.21 -4.92
N VAL A 128 -10.17 -10.49 -4.53
CA VAL A 128 -10.97 -11.65 -4.96
C VAL A 128 -12.48 -11.45 -4.73
N LYS A 129 -12.86 -10.73 -3.67
CA LYS A 129 -14.28 -10.44 -3.39
C LYS A 129 -14.88 -9.32 -4.26
N ARG A 130 -14.04 -8.49 -4.87
CA ARG A 130 -14.47 -7.33 -5.66
C ARG A 130 -14.89 -7.74 -7.07
N GLU A 131 -14.20 -8.69 -7.70
CA GLU A 131 -14.55 -9.19 -9.04
C GLU A 131 -15.94 -9.83 -9.07
N LYS A 132 -16.35 -10.55 -8.02
CA LYS A 132 -17.70 -11.15 -7.95
C LYS A 132 -18.83 -10.11 -8.02
N ALA A 133 -18.61 -8.91 -7.49
CA ALA A 133 -19.61 -7.85 -7.48
C ALA A 133 -19.77 -7.12 -8.83
N TYR A 134 -18.86 -7.31 -9.79
CA TYR A 134 -18.96 -6.74 -11.14
C TYR A 134 -19.46 -7.74 -12.19
N VAL A 135 -19.52 -9.03 -11.86
CA VAL A 135 -19.95 -10.10 -12.78
C VAL A 135 -21.45 -10.39 -12.66
N GLU A 136 -22.09 -10.06 -11.53
CA GLU A 136 -23.54 -10.11 -11.41
C GLU A 136 -24.14 -8.78 -11.89
N PRO A 137 -24.81 -8.72 -13.05
CA PRO A 137 -25.64 -7.57 -13.37
C PRO A 137 -26.78 -7.49 -12.35
N ALA A 138 -27.00 -6.28 -11.83
CA ALA A 138 -28.12 -5.95 -10.95
C ALA A 138 -29.47 -6.20 -11.63
#